data_AF-A0A059F0G2-F1
#
_entry.id   AF-A0A059F0G2-F1
#
_cell.length_a   1.000
_cell.length_b   1.000
_cell.length_c   1.000
_cell.angle_alpha   90.00
_cell.angle_beta   90.00
_cell.angle_gamma   90.00
#
_symmetry.space_group_name_H-M   'P 1'
#
loop_
_entity.id
_entity.type
_entity.pdbx_description
1 polymer ?
#
loop_
_entity_poly.entity_id
_entity_poly.type
_entity_poly.pdbx_seq_one_letter_code
_entity_poly.pdbx_strand_id
1 'polypeptide(L)'
;MRSLKLFLIILLIPLLALSIFFIHRIYKKHKSSTNTKGKNGDIQERSNDNTGNQRNKDSAEISNLNNDIKEYRNRVEAKPNVTIVDVSVEKCSKIVMKNKQKFYQNKNTVLVNAANTNFQTGGGGLNNAITDFVKNKNGVTNNKWTELALPLKYNYDNRIKISKFTNGYVLHLVGLQAGELKDLNLKIENVEKYLINLYLNGLKEIESIIKQGNVLLCCVSTGIYAYDGVDSKGKSFSKKEFILRAKLACLKAVYKYNGNLNIVLNFR
;
A
#
# COMPACT_ATOMS: atom_id res chain seq x y z
N MET A 1 45.83 13.84 28.86
CA MET A 1 45.02 14.13 27.64
C MET A 1 45.66 13.72 26.31
N ARG A 2 47.00 13.68 26.15
CA ARG A 2 47.65 13.26 24.89
C ARG A 2 47.53 11.75 24.57
N SER A 3 47.54 10.88 25.59
CA SER A 3 47.42 9.42 25.41
C SER A 3 46.05 8.97 24.90
N LEU A 4 44.97 9.64 25.32
CA LEU A 4 43.60 9.31 24.89
C LEU A 4 43.36 9.59 23.41
N LYS A 5 43.97 10.66 22.86
CA LYS A 5 43.91 10.98 21.43
C LYS A 5 44.65 9.95 20.58
N LEU A 6 45.79 9.45 21.06
CA LEU A 6 46.55 8.42 20.35
C LEU A 6 45.79 7.09 20.32
N PHE A 7 45.13 6.73 21.42
CA PHE A 7 44.32 5.52 21.52
C PHE A 7 43.10 5.53 20.57
N LEU A 8 42.42 6.68 20.46
CA LEU A 8 41.30 6.86 19.53
C LEU A 8 41.73 6.74 18.06
N ILE A 9 42.90 7.27 17.70
CA ILE A 9 43.43 7.17 16.33
C ILE A 9 43.78 5.71 15.99
N ILE A 10 44.37 4.96 16.92
CA ILE A 10 44.72 3.54 16.73
C ILE A 10 43.46 2.68 16.54
N LEU A 11 42.33 3.03 17.18
CA LEU A 11 41.05 2.33 17.05
C LEU A 11 40.29 2.67 15.75
N LEU A 12 40.46 3.87 15.22
CA LEU A 12 39.79 4.33 14.00
C LEU A 12 40.35 3.70 12.71
N ILE A 13 41.65 3.40 12.69
CA ILE A 13 42.34 2.80 11.52
C ILE A 13 41.76 1.41 11.14
N PRO A 14 41.61 0.44 12.07
CA PRO A 14 41.02 -0.86 11.73
C PRO A 14 39.53 -0.76 11.37
N LEU A 15 38.78 0.20 11.95
CA LEU A 15 37.38 0.44 11.61
C LEU A 15 37.20 0.95 10.17
N LEU A 16 38.10 1.84 9.72
CA LEU A 16 38.16 2.31 8.34
C LEU A 16 38.60 1.20 7.36
N ALA A 17 39.54 0.34 7.76
CA ALA A 17 39.93 -0.80 6.93
C ALA A 17 38.79 -1.81 6.75
N LEU A 18 38.00 -2.06 7.80
CA LEU A 18 36.80 -2.91 7.75
C LEU A 18 35.72 -2.33 6.83
N SER A 19 35.45 -1.03 6.90
CA SER A 19 34.44 -0.39 6.05
C SER A 19 34.82 -0.44 4.57
N ILE A 20 36.10 -0.21 4.24
CA ILE A 20 36.64 -0.34 2.87
C ILE A 20 36.51 -1.79 2.38
N PHE A 21 36.80 -2.79 3.22
CA PHE A 21 36.64 -4.20 2.87
C PHE A 21 35.17 -4.58 2.57
N PHE A 22 34.21 -4.08 3.38
CA PHE A 22 32.79 -4.30 3.14
C PHE A 22 32.31 -3.63 1.85
N ILE A 23 32.73 -2.40 1.58
CA ILE A 23 32.42 -1.68 0.34
C ILE A 23 32.99 -2.43 -0.87
N HIS A 24 34.23 -2.91 -0.80
CA HIS A 24 34.85 -3.69 -1.87
C HIS A 24 34.13 -5.02 -2.12
N ARG A 25 33.68 -5.72 -1.07
CA ARG A 25 32.92 -6.97 -1.18
C ARG A 25 31.54 -6.77 -1.80
N ILE A 26 30.84 -5.70 -1.45
CA ILE A 26 29.56 -5.31 -2.06
C ILE A 26 29.77 -4.96 -3.54
N TYR A 27 30.81 -4.19 -3.86
CA TYR A 27 31.13 -3.81 -5.23
C TYR A 27 31.50 -5.02 -6.11
N LYS A 28 32.29 -5.97 -5.58
CA LYS A 28 32.65 -7.21 -6.29
C LYS A 28 31.44 -8.12 -6.53
N LYS A 29 30.48 -8.16 -5.60
CA LYS A 29 29.21 -8.91 -5.76
C LYS A 29 28.30 -8.30 -6.84
N HIS A 30 28.32 -6.97 -7.01
CA HIS A 30 27.60 -6.32 -8.10
C HIS A 30 28.32 -6.44 -9.46
N LYS A 31 29.66 -6.43 -9.49
CA LYS A 31 30.42 -6.52 -10.75
C LYS A 31 30.47 -7.93 -11.36
N SER A 32 30.20 -9.00 -10.59
CA SER A 32 30.05 -10.35 -11.15
C SER A 32 28.68 -10.64 -11.77
N SER A 33 27.73 -9.68 -11.72
CA SER A 33 26.41 -9.81 -12.34
C SER A 33 26.32 -9.21 -13.75
N THR A 34 27.38 -8.59 -14.24
CA THR A 34 27.42 -7.95 -15.57
C THR A 34 28.76 -8.23 -16.25
N ASN A 35 28.98 -9.49 -16.64
CA ASN A 35 29.90 -9.86 -17.72
C ASN A 35 29.73 -11.34 -18.08
N THR A 36 28.86 -11.60 -19.05
CA THR A 36 28.91 -12.82 -19.86
C THR A 36 28.76 -12.42 -21.32
N LYS A 37 29.89 -12.05 -21.94
CA LYS A 37 30.11 -12.17 -23.38
C LYS A 37 30.74 -13.55 -23.64
N GLY A 38 30.22 -14.21 -24.65
CA GLY A 38 30.30 -15.65 -24.88
C GLY A 38 31.67 -16.26 -25.12
N LYS A 39 31.70 -17.57 -24.90
CA LYS A 39 32.49 -18.52 -25.67
C LYS A 39 31.59 -19.70 -26.01
N ASN A 40 31.50 -19.98 -27.31
CA ASN A 40 30.93 -21.20 -27.86
C ASN A 40 31.64 -22.43 -27.28
N GLY A 41 30.84 -23.44 -26.98
CA GLY A 41 31.25 -24.78 -26.61
C GLY A 41 30.00 -25.62 -26.51
N ASP A 42 29.73 -26.40 -27.55
CA ASP A 42 28.61 -27.33 -27.65
C ASP A 42 28.55 -28.23 -26.41
N ILE A 43 27.51 -28.06 -25.61
CA ILE A 43 27.05 -29.07 -24.66
C ILE A 43 25.52 -29.11 -24.77
N GLN A 44 25.05 -30.30 -25.16
CA GLN A 44 23.68 -30.66 -25.47
C GLN A 44 22.67 -30.23 -24.42
N GLU A 45 21.53 -29.78 -24.96
CA GLU A 45 20.21 -29.68 -24.39
C GLU A 45 19.95 -30.54 -23.15
N ARG A 46 19.61 -29.87 -22.04
CA ARG A 46 18.58 -30.30 -21.08
C ARG A 46 18.30 -29.19 -20.07
N SER A 47 17.72 -28.09 -20.53
CA SER A 47 17.01 -27.16 -19.64
C SER A 47 16.17 -26.19 -20.47
N ASN A 48 14.85 -26.38 -20.52
CA ASN A 48 13.83 -25.30 -20.56
C ASN A 48 12.41 -25.82 -20.83
N ASP A 49 11.82 -26.53 -19.87
CA ASP A 49 10.36 -26.78 -19.86
C ASP A 49 9.61 -26.03 -18.73
N ASN A 50 10.33 -25.46 -17.75
CA ASN A 50 9.70 -24.78 -16.62
C ASN A 50 9.36 -23.31 -16.86
N THR A 51 10.04 -22.62 -17.79
CA THR A 51 9.87 -21.18 -18.05
C THR A 51 8.62 -20.87 -18.87
N GLY A 52 8.25 -21.72 -19.82
CA GLY A 52 7.00 -21.58 -20.59
C GLY A 52 5.76 -21.85 -19.73
N ASN A 53 5.83 -22.87 -18.88
CA ASN A 53 4.73 -23.28 -18.02
C ASN A 53 4.42 -22.24 -16.92
N GLN A 54 5.44 -21.60 -16.34
CA GLN A 54 5.26 -20.54 -15.35
C GLN A 54 4.66 -19.26 -15.98
N ARG A 55 5.15 -18.84 -17.16
CA ARG A 55 4.59 -17.67 -17.87
C ARG A 55 3.12 -17.85 -18.24
N ASN A 56 2.72 -19.06 -18.64
CA ASN A 56 1.33 -19.37 -18.95
C ASN A 56 0.44 -19.34 -17.71
N LYS A 57 0.92 -19.84 -16.56
CA LYS A 57 0.20 -19.78 -15.28
C LYS A 57 0.04 -18.34 -14.79
N ASP A 58 1.08 -17.52 -14.86
CA ASP A 58 1.03 -16.11 -14.46
C ASP A 58 0.05 -15.32 -15.36
N SER A 59 0.03 -15.62 -16.66
CA SER A 59 -0.92 -15.03 -17.61
C SER A 59 -2.38 -15.40 -17.30
N ALA A 60 -2.63 -16.68 -16.99
CA ALA A 60 -3.96 -17.16 -16.61
C ALA A 60 -4.45 -16.54 -15.29
N GLU A 61 -3.58 -16.46 -14.28
CA GLU A 61 -3.90 -15.84 -12.99
C GLU A 61 -4.23 -14.35 -13.14
N ILE A 62 -3.42 -13.61 -13.91
CA ILE A 62 -3.68 -12.21 -14.22
C ILE A 62 -5.01 -12.05 -14.97
N SER A 63 -5.32 -12.93 -15.92
CA SER A 63 -6.58 -12.91 -16.65
C SER A 63 -7.78 -13.11 -15.71
N ASN A 64 -7.73 -14.12 -14.84
CA ASN A 64 -8.76 -14.40 -13.84
C ASN A 64 -8.97 -13.21 -12.91
N LEU A 65 -7.90 -12.63 -12.37
CA LEU A 65 -7.98 -11.45 -11.51
C LEU A 65 -8.62 -10.23 -12.20
N ASN A 66 -8.36 -10.02 -13.50
CA ASN A 66 -9.00 -8.95 -14.26
C ASN A 66 -10.50 -9.18 -14.44
N ASN A 67 -10.90 -10.43 -14.73
CA ASN A 67 -12.31 -10.81 -14.83
C ASN A 67 -13.05 -10.59 -13.51
N ASP A 68 -12.45 -11.04 -12.40
CA ASP A 68 -12.97 -10.81 -11.04
C ASP A 68 -13.11 -9.32 -10.72
N ILE A 69 -12.11 -8.50 -11.06
CA ILE A 69 -12.19 -7.04 -10.86
C ILE A 69 -13.34 -6.43 -11.65
N LYS A 70 -13.52 -6.83 -12.92
CA LYS A 70 -14.61 -6.34 -13.77
C LYS A 70 -15.96 -6.72 -13.17
N GLU A 71 -16.11 -7.97 -12.75
CA GLU A 71 -17.33 -8.47 -12.14
C GLU A 71 -17.66 -7.73 -10.84
N TYR A 72 -16.70 -7.65 -9.91
CA TYR A 72 -16.93 -6.98 -8.64
C TYR A 72 -17.12 -5.48 -8.80
N ARG A 73 -16.50 -4.83 -9.78
CA ARG A 73 -16.78 -3.43 -10.11
C ARG A 73 -18.25 -3.23 -10.46
N ASN A 74 -18.80 -4.06 -11.34
CA ASN A 74 -20.22 -3.99 -11.71
C ASN A 74 -21.14 -4.21 -10.50
N ARG A 75 -20.83 -5.21 -9.66
CA ARG A 75 -21.60 -5.51 -8.43
C ARG A 75 -21.55 -4.35 -7.43
N VAL A 76 -20.39 -3.72 -7.25
CA VAL A 76 -20.20 -2.56 -6.38
C VAL A 76 -20.92 -1.34 -6.95
N GLU A 77 -20.87 -1.14 -8.26
CA GLU A 77 -21.57 -0.05 -8.93
C GLU A 77 -23.10 -0.17 -8.82
N ALA A 78 -23.65 -1.36 -8.70
CA ALA A 78 -25.09 -1.53 -8.46
C ALA A 78 -25.55 -1.06 -7.05
N LYS A 79 -24.63 -0.91 -6.08
CA LYS A 79 -25.00 -0.51 -4.70
C LYS A 79 -25.44 0.97 -4.66
N PRO A 80 -26.58 1.30 -4.02
CA PRO A 80 -27.12 2.66 -4.02
C PRO A 80 -26.25 3.66 -3.25
N ASN A 81 -25.52 3.19 -2.23
CA ASN A 81 -24.62 4.00 -1.40
C ASN A 81 -23.18 4.06 -1.95
N VAL A 82 -22.91 3.57 -3.17
CA VAL A 82 -21.57 3.57 -3.76
C VAL A 82 -21.51 4.41 -5.03
N THR A 83 -20.62 5.40 -5.05
CA THR A 83 -20.28 6.19 -6.25
C THR A 83 -18.86 5.83 -6.69
N ILE A 84 -18.67 5.40 -7.95
CA ILE A 84 -17.34 5.14 -8.49
C ILE A 84 -16.87 6.38 -9.25
N VAL A 85 -15.64 6.81 -8.99
CA VAL A 85 -15.01 7.97 -9.63
C VAL A 85 -13.58 7.67 -10.04
N ASP A 86 -13.05 8.50 -10.93
CA ASP A 86 -11.62 8.62 -11.21
C ASP A 86 -11.25 10.09 -11.17
N VAL A 87 -10.80 10.55 -9.99
CA VAL A 87 -10.45 11.96 -9.77
C VAL A 87 -9.20 12.08 -8.92
N SER A 88 -8.47 13.20 -9.07
CA SER A 88 -7.41 13.54 -8.11
C SER A 88 -8.03 13.91 -6.76
N VAL A 89 -7.31 13.64 -5.67
CA VAL A 89 -7.74 13.99 -4.30
C VAL A 89 -8.04 15.49 -4.18
N GLU A 90 -7.25 16.34 -4.85
CA GLU A 90 -7.47 17.80 -4.89
C GLU A 90 -8.87 18.20 -5.38
N LYS A 91 -9.45 17.40 -6.28
CA LYS A 91 -10.77 17.64 -6.87
C LYS A 91 -11.89 16.92 -6.13
N CYS A 92 -11.61 16.20 -5.03
CA CYS A 92 -12.63 15.39 -4.34
C CYS A 92 -13.78 16.23 -3.78
N SER A 93 -13.54 17.51 -3.49
CA SER A 93 -14.58 18.43 -3.00
C SER A 93 -15.70 18.70 -4.00
N LYS A 94 -15.46 18.43 -5.30
CA LYS A 94 -16.41 18.63 -6.39
C LYS A 94 -17.25 17.40 -6.72
N ILE A 95 -17.00 16.27 -6.06
CA ILE A 95 -17.71 15.01 -6.34
C ILE A 95 -19.18 15.15 -5.91
N VAL A 96 -20.07 14.77 -6.81
CA VAL A 96 -21.49 14.55 -6.55
C VAL A 96 -21.73 13.04 -6.53
N MET A 97 -22.29 12.54 -5.43
CA MET A 97 -22.58 11.12 -5.25
C MET A 97 -23.88 10.72 -5.98
N LYS A 98 -24.12 9.41 -6.13
CA LYS A 98 -25.33 8.88 -6.78
C LYS A 98 -26.65 9.37 -6.19
N ASN A 99 -26.67 9.59 -4.87
CA ASN A 99 -27.81 10.17 -4.17
C ASN A 99 -27.96 11.70 -4.40
N LYS A 100 -27.23 12.28 -5.36
CA LYS A 100 -27.19 13.70 -5.73
C LYS A 100 -26.63 14.63 -4.64
N GLN A 101 -26.10 14.10 -3.55
CA GLN A 101 -25.46 14.91 -2.51
C GLN A 101 -23.97 15.14 -2.84
N LYS A 102 -23.44 16.28 -2.37
CA LYS A 102 -22.00 16.55 -2.43
C LYS A 102 -21.25 15.61 -1.49
N PHE A 103 -20.13 15.07 -1.95
CA PHE A 103 -19.22 14.28 -1.12
C PHE A 103 -18.68 15.08 0.08
N TYR A 104 -18.21 16.30 -0.20
CA TYR A 104 -17.52 17.13 0.78
C TYR A 104 -18.52 17.93 1.61
N GLN A 105 -18.69 17.52 2.87
CA GLN A 105 -19.69 18.02 3.80
C GLN A 105 -19.05 18.24 5.16
N ASN A 106 -19.49 19.28 5.86
CA ASN A 106 -18.94 19.64 7.16
C ASN A 106 -19.10 18.48 8.17
N LYS A 107 -18.01 18.14 8.87
CA LYS A 107 -17.89 17.05 9.86
C LYS A 107 -18.28 15.64 9.37
N ASN A 108 -18.48 15.47 8.06
CA ASN A 108 -19.06 14.25 7.49
C ASN A 108 -18.20 13.60 6.42
N THR A 109 -17.05 14.20 6.10
CA THR A 109 -16.13 13.72 5.07
C THR A 109 -15.02 12.89 5.67
N VAL A 110 -14.76 11.75 5.06
CA VAL A 110 -13.64 10.87 5.40
C VAL A 110 -12.78 10.65 4.18
N LEU A 111 -11.47 10.84 4.34
CA LEU A 111 -10.50 10.54 3.32
C LEU A 111 -9.68 9.33 3.75
N VAL A 112 -9.67 8.26 2.94
CA VAL A 112 -8.84 7.11 3.23
C VAL A 112 -7.44 7.33 2.67
N ASN A 113 -6.47 7.29 3.57
CA ASN A 113 -5.06 7.50 3.28
C ASN A 113 -4.31 6.16 3.22
N ALA A 114 -3.46 5.98 2.20
CA ALA A 114 -2.47 4.90 2.17
C ALA A 114 -1.23 5.33 2.96
N ALA A 115 -1.25 5.10 4.27
CA ALA A 115 -0.24 5.56 5.20
C ALA A 115 1.03 4.68 5.18
N ASN A 116 2.16 5.30 5.56
CA ASN A 116 3.37 4.57 5.93
C ASN A 116 3.25 3.99 7.36
N THR A 117 4.09 3.01 7.69
CA THR A 117 4.10 2.32 9.00
C THR A 117 4.28 3.27 10.20
N ASN A 118 4.92 4.42 9.99
CA ASN A 118 5.14 5.44 11.03
C ASN A 118 4.03 6.50 11.09
N PHE A 119 3.02 6.42 10.22
CA PHE A 119 1.95 7.40 10.06
C PHE A 119 2.47 8.83 9.89
N GLN A 120 3.60 9.01 9.20
CA GLN A 120 4.15 10.34 8.91
C GLN A 120 3.35 11.03 7.80
N THR A 121 3.23 12.36 7.88
CA THR A 121 2.64 13.19 6.81
C THR A 121 3.55 13.24 5.57
N GLY A 122 2.99 13.52 4.40
CA GLY A 122 3.75 13.74 3.16
C GLY A 122 4.23 12.46 2.49
N GLY A 123 5.47 12.46 1.99
CA GLY A 123 6.07 11.32 1.30
C GLY A 123 5.66 11.26 -0.18
N GLY A 124 5.33 10.06 -0.68
CA GLY A 124 4.94 9.85 -2.07
C GLY A 124 3.47 9.43 -2.24
N GLY A 125 2.97 9.55 -3.47
CA GLY A 125 1.67 9.01 -3.87
C GLY A 125 0.48 9.58 -3.09
N LEU A 126 -0.43 8.69 -2.67
CA LEU A 126 -1.69 9.08 -2.02
C LEU A 126 -1.47 9.78 -0.67
N ASN A 127 -0.46 9.38 0.11
CA ASN A 127 -0.17 10.00 1.41
C ASN A 127 0.16 11.48 1.26
N ASN A 128 0.97 11.82 0.24
CA ASN A 128 1.29 13.20 -0.06
C ASN A 128 0.06 13.99 -0.52
N ALA A 129 -0.71 13.43 -1.47
CA ALA A 129 -1.92 14.09 -1.99
C ALA A 129 -2.96 14.38 -0.89
N ILE A 130 -3.14 13.47 0.06
CA ILE A 130 -4.05 13.66 1.21
C ILE A 130 -3.48 14.71 2.17
N THR A 131 -2.18 14.63 2.47
CA THR A 131 -1.47 15.60 3.32
C THR A 131 -1.66 17.02 2.78
N ASP A 132 -1.38 17.24 1.50
CA ASP A 132 -1.50 18.54 0.86
C ASP A 132 -2.95 19.04 0.86
N PHE A 133 -3.91 18.14 0.60
CA PHE A 133 -5.33 18.50 0.61
C PHE A 133 -5.81 19.00 1.98
N VAL A 134 -5.41 18.34 3.08
CA VAL A 134 -5.89 18.68 4.43
C VAL A 134 -5.02 19.70 5.17
N LYS A 135 -3.83 20.04 4.65
CA LYS A 135 -2.89 20.97 5.27
C LYS A 135 -3.55 22.33 5.57
N ASN A 136 -4.20 22.93 4.60
CA ASN A 136 -4.90 24.22 4.75
C ASN A 136 -6.29 24.07 5.40
N LYS A 137 -6.56 22.92 6.03
CA LYS A 137 -7.83 22.58 6.69
C LYS A 137 -7.57 22.05 8.11
N ASN A 138 -6.50 22.54 8.74
CA ASN A 138 -6.08 22.13 10.08
C ASN A 138 -5.91 20.61 10.26
N GLY A 139 -5.66 19.86 9.17
CA GLY A 139 -5.45 18.41 9.23
C GLY A 139 -4.00 18.02 9.55
N VAL A 140 -3.08 18.99 9.41
CA VAL A 140 -1.66 18.85 9.72
C VAL A 140 -1.19 20.07 10.47
N THR A 141 -0.48 19.88 11.59
CA THR A 141 0.17 20.93 12.38
C THR A 141 1.59 20.50 12.71
N ASN A 142 2.57 21.38 12.49
CA ASN A 142 4.00 21.08 12.71
C ASN A 142 4.46 19.75 12.06
N ASN A 143 4.01 19.50 10.81
CA ASN A 143 4.27 18.26 10.06
C ASN A 143 3.80 16.97 10.76
N LYS A 144 2.74 17.06 11.57
CA LYS A 144 2.07 15.93 12.21
C LYS A 144 0.57 15.98 11.93
N TRP A 145 -0.04 14.82 11.77
CA TRP A 145 -1.49 14.69 11.68
C TRP A 145 -2.17 15.24 12.93
N THR A 146 -3.17 16.08 12.75
CA THR A 146 -3.93 16.67 13.85
C THR A 146 -4.77 15.60 14.56
N GLU A 147 -4.61 15.49 15.88
CA GLU A 147 -5.33 14.52 16.72
C GLU A 147 -5.23 13.08 16.23
N LEU A 148 -4.04 12.65 15.81
CA LEU A 148 -3.80 11.27 15.39
C LEU A 148 -3.97 10.31 16.58
N ALA A 149 -4.96 9.42 16.49
CA ALA A 149 -5.32 8.47 17.53
C ALA A 149 -5.39 7.03 17.01
N LEU A 150 -5.28 6.09 17.94
CA LEU A 150 -5.58 4.68 17.69
C LEU A 150 -7.10 4.49 17.50
N PRO A 151 -7.52 3.47 16.74
CA PRO A 151 -8.94 3.10 16.63
C PRO A 151 -9.49 2.65 18.00
N LEU A 152 -10.74 3.01 18.28
CA LEU A 152 -11.46 2.66 19.50
C LEU A 152 -11.84 1.18 19.53
N LYS A 153 -12.32 0.61 18.42
CA LYS A 153 -12.75 -0.81 18.37
C LYS A 153 -11.60 -1.79 18.15
N TYR A 154 -10.52 -1.33 17.51
CA TYR A 154 -9.39 -2.18 17.08
C TYR A 154 -8.07 -1.65 17.64
N ASN A 155 -8.03 -1.26 18.91
CA ASN A 155 -6.94 -0.52 19.55
C ASN A 155 -5.53 -1.19 19.48
N TYR A 156 -5.45 -2.48 19.13
CA TYR A 156 -4.19 -3.19 18.89
C TYR A 156 -3.76 -3.24 17.42
N ASP A 157 -4.58 -2.73 16.50
CA ASP A 157 -4.27 -2.69 15.07
C ASP A 157 -3.27 -1.56 14.79
N ASN A 158 -2.02 -1.96 14.54
CA ASN A 158 -0.93 -1.04 14.24
C ASN A 158 -0.97 -0.49 12.80
N ARG A 159 -2.00 -0.84 12.01
CA ARG A 159 -2.18 -0.40 10.62
C ARG A 159 -3.31 0.58 10.43
N ILE A 160 -4.10 0.83 11.48
CA ILE A 160 -5.21 1.75 11.43
C ILE A 160 -4.93 2.89 12.41
N LYS A 161 -5.06 4.13 11.93
CA LYS A 161 -5.17 5.32 12.78
C LYS A 161 -6.19 6.27 12.20
N ILE A 162 -6.67 7.18 13.03
CA ILE A 162 -7.60 8.22 12.63
C ILE A 162 -7.04 9.56 13.04
N SER A 163 -7.13 10.54 12.15
CA SER A 163 -6.85 11.94 12.45
C SER A 163 -8.02 12.82 12.04
N LYS A 164 -7.98 14.10 12.43
CA LYS A 164 -9.04 15.08 12.13
C LYS A 164 -8.56 16.17 11.20
N PHE A 165 -9.51 16.82 10.53
CA PHE A 165 -9.35 18.09 9.82
C PHE A 165 -10.69 18.85 9.88
N THR A 166 -10.73 20.13 9.48
CA THR A 166 -11.89 21.03 9.69
C THR A 166 -13.24 20.43 9.26
N ASN A 167 -13.28 19.61 8.20
CA ASN A 167 -14.52 19.06 7.66
C ASN A 167 -14.67 17.52 7.84
N GLY A 168 -13.84 16.90 8.68
CA GLY A 168 -14.03 15.49 9.03
C GLY A 168 -12.74 14.78 9.41
N TYR A 169 -12.55 13.58 8.87
CA TYR A 169 -11.54 12.63 9.36
C TYR A 169 -10.64 12.10 8.25
N VAL A 170 -9.41 11.74 8.60
CA VAL A 170 -8.56 10.92 7.74
C VAL A 170 -8.47 9.53 8.36
N LEU A 171 -8.87 8.51 7.59
CA LEU A 171 -8.67 7.11 7.95
C LEU A 171 -7.34 6.67 7.38
N HIS A 172 -6.34 6.48 8.23
CA HIS A 172 -5.02 6.03 7.84
C HIS A 172 -4.97 4.51 7.82
N LEU A 173 -4.72 3.94 6.65
CA LEU A 173 -4.52 2.50 6.48
C LEU A 173 -3.10 2.24 6.01
N VAL A 174 -2.33 1.48 6.78
CA VAL A 174 -1.04 0.94 6.36
C VAL A 174 -1.31 -0.32 5.55
N GLY A 175 -1.21 -0.19 4.23
CA GLY A 175 -1.35 -1.31 3.31
C GLY A 175 -0.30 -2.41 3.51
N LEU A 176 -0.43 -3.48 2.73
CA LEU A 176 0.52 -4.58 2.67
C LEU A 176 1.62 -4.23 1.66
N GLN A 177 2.89 -4.33 2.04
CA GLN A 177 4.03 -4.22 1.12
C GLN A 177 4.34 -5.58 0.50
N ALA A 178 4.65 -5.65 -0.79
CA ALA A 178 4.97 -6.91 -1.46
C ALA A 178 6.07 -7.73 -0.76
N GLY A 179 7.10 -7.08 -0.21
CA GLY A 179 8.18 -7.74 0.52
C GLY A 179 7.81 -8.22 1.93
N GLU A 180 6.75 -7.67 2.53
CA GLU A 180 6.36 -8.07 3.90
C GLU A 180 5.67 -9.44 3.94
N LEU A 181 5.27 -9.98 2.78
CA LEU A 181 4.58 -11.28 2.70
C LEU A 181 5.41 -12.38 3.33
N LYS A 182 6.74 -12.32 3.18
CA LYS A 182 7.66 -13.27 3.79
C LYS A 182 7.68 -13.12 5.31
N ASP A 183 7.84 -11.89 5.79
CA ASP A 183 7.95 -11.58 7.23
C ASP A 183 6.67 -11.89 7.98
N LEU A 184 5.52 -11.73 7.32
CA LEU A 184 4.20 -12.06 7.87
C LEU A 184 3.77 -13.52 7.63
N ASN A 185 4.62 -14.35 7.02
CA ASN A 185 4.29 -15.73 6.65
C ASN A 185 2.98 -15.82 5.82
N LEU A 186 2.77 -14.87 4.89
CA LEU A 186 1.61 -14.78 4.01
C LEU A 186 1.92 -15.32 2.62
N LYS A 187 0.94 -15.99 2.02
CA LYS A 187 0.95 -16.37 0.61
C LYS A 187 0.40 -15.24 -0.25
N ILE A 188 0.80 -15.15 -1.51
CA ILE A 188 0.29 -14.12 -2.44
C ILE A 188 -1.25 -14.20 -2.58
N GLU A 189 -1.82 -15.41 -2.55
CA GLU A 189 -3.27 -15.63 -2.62
C GLU A 189 -4.02 -15.08 -1.39
N ASN A 190 -3.34 -14.87 -0.26
CA ASN A 190 -3.93 -14.36 0.98
C ASN A 190 -3.92 -12.82 1.07
N VAL A 191 -3.28 -12.12 0.11
CA VAL A 191 -3.25 -10.65 0.07
C VAL A 191 -4.66 -10.07 0.06
N GLU A 192 -5.57 -10.68 -0.69
CA GLU A 192 -6.97 -10.22 -0.78
C GLU A 192 -7.66 -10.27 0.58
N LYS A 193 -7.60 -11.42 1.26
CA LYS A 193 -8.23 -11.61 2.57
C LYS A 193 -7.68 -10.61 3.59
N TYR A 194 -6.36 -10.38 3.57
CA TYR A 194 -5.71 -9.43 4.46
C TYR A 194 -6.26 -8.01 4.27
N LEU A 195 -6.22 -7.52 3.03
CA LEU A 195 -6.64 -6.16 2.71
C LEU A 195 -8.16 -5.96 2.87
N ILE A 196 -8.97 -6.98 2.57
CA ILE A 196 -10.42 -6.94 2.83
C ILE A 196 -10.68 -6.65 4.31
N ASN A 197 -10.00 -7.36 5.22
CA ASN A 197 -10.17 -7.16 6.65
C ASN A 197 -9.70 -5.76 7.09
N LEU A 198 -8.56 -5.29 6.58
CA LEU A 198 -8.05 -3.94 6.86
C LEU A 198 -9.09 -2.86 6.51
N TYR A 199 -9.68 -2.95 5.31
CA TYR A 199 -10.72 -2.02 4.88
C TYR A 199 -11.97 -2.09 5.73
N LEU A 200 -12.49 -3.29 5.97
CA LEU A 200 -13.73 -3.46 6.75
C LEU A 200 -13.56 -2.98 8.19
N ASN A 201 -12.41 -3.24 8.82
CA ASN A 201 -12.11 -2.74 10.16
C ASN A 201 -12.03 -1.21 10.18
N GLY A 202 -11.34 -0.61 9.21
CA GLY A 202 -11.25 0.85 9.10
C GLY A 202 -12.61 1.52 8.87
N LEU A 203 -13.47 0.95 8.01
CA LEU A 203 -14.82 1.47 7.77
C LEU A 203 -15.72 1.34 9.01
N LYS A 204 -15.66 0.20 9.73
CA LYS A 204 -16.40 -0.01 10.99
C LYS A 204 -15.96 0.93 12.11
N GLU A 205 -14.69 1.30 12.11
CA GLU A 205 -14.14 2.28 13.04
C GLU A 205 -14.69 3.67 12.72
N ILE A 206 -14.63 4.10 11.45
CA ILE A 206 -15.21 5.38 11.02
C ILE A 206 -16.70 5.47 11.34
N GLU A 207 -17.47 4.41 11.08
CA GLU A 207 -18.90 4.36 11.39
C GLU A 207 -19.19 4.45 12.89
N SER A 208 -18.23 4.07 13.75
CA SER A 208 -18.37 4.24 15.20
C SER A 208 -18.26 5.70 15.63
N ILE A 209 -17.54 6.52 14.85
CA ILE A 209 -17.32 7.96 15.08
C ILE A 209 -18.41 8.79 14.40
N ILE A 210 -18.72 8.48 13.13
CA ILE A 210 -19.77 9.13 12.33
C ILE A 210 -20.77 8.07 11.83
N LYS A 211 -21.98 8.08 12.38
CA LYS A 211 -23.01 7.05 12.09
C LYS A 211 -23.42 7.01 10.62
N GLN A 212 -23.36 8.14 9.94
CA GLN A 212 -23.55 8.30 8.51
C GLN A 212 -22.45 9.24 8.05
N GLY A 213 -21.79 8.95 6.93
CA GLY A 213 -20.66 9.75 6.44
C GLY A 213 -20.21 9.36 5.05
N ASN A 214 -19.44 10.25 4.42
CA ASN A 214 -19.01 10.13 3.03
C ASN A 214 -17.51 9.79 3.00
N VAL A 215 -17.18 8.60 2.53
CA VAL A 215 -15.80 8.07 2.54
C VAL A 215 -15.22 8.06 1.14
N LEU A 216 -14.14 8.80 0.89
CA LEU A 216 -13.33 8.65 -0.32
C LEU A 216 -12.35 7.49 -0.10
N LEU A 217 -12.65 6.35 -0.71
CA LEU A 217 -11.87 5.13 -0.59
C LEU A 217 -10.96 4.95 -1.80
N CYS A 218 -9.66 4.80 -1.56
CA CYS A 218 -8.66 4.50 -2.58
C CYS A 218 -8.08 3.09 -2.38
N CYS A 219 -7.53 2.50 -3.45
CA CYS A 219 -6.87 1.19 -3.39
C CYS A 219 -5.47 1.30 -2.76
N VAL A 220 -5.33 1.00 -1.45
CA VAL A 220 -4.05 0.93 -0.75
C VAL A 220 -3.21 -0.23 -1.28
N SER A 221 -1.90 -0.17 -1.06
CA SER A 221 -0.93 -1.17 -1.53
C SER A 221 -0.67 -1.22 -3.05
N THR A 222 -1.33 -0.37 -3.85
CA THR A 222 -1.20 -0.37 -5.32
C THR A 222 -0.06 0.51 -5.86
N GLY A 223 0.48 1.41 -5.03
CA GLY A 223 1.55 2.34 -5.38
C GLY A 223 2.95 1.80 -5.04
N ILE A 224 3.69 2.55 -4.21
CA ILE A 224 5.07 2.23 -3.81
C ILE A 224 5.23 0.88 -3.09
N TYR A 225 4.14 0.33 -2.55
CA TYR A 225 4.10 -0.96 -1.87
C TYR A 225 4.04 -2.15 -2.83
N ALA A 226 3.78 -1.91 -4.12
CA ALA A 226 3.70 -2.95 -5.14
C ALA A 226 4.99 -3.05 -5.96
N TYR A 227 5.61 -4.24 -5.92
CA TYR A 227 6.77 -4.64 -6.71
C TYR A 227 6.78 -6.17 -6.88
N ASP A 228 7.60 -6.67 -7.79
CA ASP A 228 7.80 -8.12 -7.98
C ASP A 228 8.39 -8.72 -6.70
N GLY A 229 7.94 -9.89 -6.29
CA GLY A 229 8.34 -10.47 -5.00
C GLY A 229 8.19 -11.98 -4.93
N VAL A 230 8.48 -12.50 -3.74
CA VAL A 230 8.35 -13.92 -3.41
C VAL A 230 7.60 -14.02 -2.08
N ASP A 231 6.60 -14.88 -2.03
CA ASP A 231 5.78 -15.07 -0.84
C ASP A 231 6.43 -16.00 0.21
N SER A 232 5.74 -16.23 1.32
CA SER A 232 6.21 -17.11 2.41
C SER A 232 6.46 -18.57 2.03
N LYS A 233 5.94 -19.04 0.88
CA LYS A 233 6.13 -20.40 0.38
C LYS A 233 7.13 -20.48 -0.77
N GLY A 234 7.82 -19.38 -1.08
CA GLY A 234 8.77 -19.34 -2.19
C GLY A 234 8.11 -19.15 -3.55
N LYS A 235 6.81 -18.83 -3.62
CA LYS A 235 6.13 -18.56 -4.89
C LYS A 235 6.47 -17.13 -5.33
N SER A 236 7.11 -17.00 -6.50
CA SER A 236 7.32 -15.71 -7.15
C SER A 236 6.00 -15.14 -7.67
N PHE A 237 5.84 -13.83 -7.59
CA PHE A 237 4.70 -13.09 -8.14
C PHE A 237 5.15 -11.76 -8.73
N SER A 238 4.38 -11.26 -9.69
CA SER A 238 4.63 -9.96 -10.31
C SER A 238 3.98 -8.82 -9.55
N LYS A 239 4.52 -7.61 -9.70
CA LYS A 239 3.91 -6.35 -9.29
C LYS A 239 2.47 -6.24 -9.79
N LYS A 240 2.23 -6.68 -11.03
CA LYS A 240 0.90 -6.63 -11.65
C LYS A 240 -0.09 -7.53 -10.91
N GLU A 241 0.28 -8.77 -10.60
CA GLU A 241 -0.56 -9.67 -9.79
C GLU A 241 -0.88 -9.04 -8.44
N PHE A 242 0.14 -8.52 -7.75
CA PHE A 242 -0.03 -7.89 -6.44
C PHE A 242 -1.02 -6.71 -6.47
N ILE A 243 -0.88 -5.82 -7.48
CA ILE A 243 -1.80 -4.68 -7.68
C ILE A 243 -3.22 -5.17 -7.93
N LEU A 244 -3.40 -6.18 -8.79
CA LEU A 244 -4.73 -6.70 -9.12
C LEU A 244 -5.39 -7.31 -7.87
N ARG A 245 -4.65 -8.10 -7.07
CA ARG A 245 -5.14 -8.60 -5.78
C ARG A 245 -5.53 -7.47 -4.83
N ALA A 246 -4.73 -6.42 -4.72
CA ALA A 246 -5.06 -5.26 -3.89
C ALA A 246 -6.31 -4.50 -4.36
N LYS A 247 -6.47 -4.29 -5.68
CA LYS A 247 -7.66 -3.68 -6.29
C LYS A 247 -8.90 -4.54 -6.05
N LEU A 248 -8.79 -5.85 -6.26
CA LEU A 248 -9.87 -6.81 -6.02
C LEU A 248 -10.28 -6.85 -4.54
N ALA A 249 -9.31 -6.79 -3.63
CA ALA A 249 -9.58 -6.71 -2.19
C ALA A 249 -10.41 -5.47 -1.81
N CYS A 250 -10.07 -4.30 -2.37
CA CYS A 250 -10.81 -3.06 -2.15
C CYS A 250 -12.27 -3.20 -2.63
N LEU A 251 -12.48 -3.72 -3.85
CA LEU A 251 -13.82 -3.96 -4.39
C LEU A 251 -14.61 -4.98 -3.54
N LYS A 252 -14.00 -6.10 -3.18
CA LYS A 252 -14.61 -7.13 -2.33
C LYS A 252 -14.97 -6.56 -0.95
N ALA A 253 -14.15 -5.68 -0.38
CA ALA A 253 -14.44 -5.01 0.88
C ALA A 253 -15.66 -4.08 0.77
N VAL A 254 -15.72 -3.23 -0.26
CA VAL A 254 -16.88 -2.35 -0.51
C VAL A 254 -18.16 -3.16 -0.77
N TYR A 255 -18.06 -4.25 -1.52
CA TYR A 255 -19.19 -5.12 -1.78
C TYR A 255 -19.73 -5.74 -0.48
N LYS A 256 -18.84 -6.29 0.37
CA LYS A 256 -19.15 -6.90 1.66
C LYS A 256 -19.57 -5.91 2.75
N TYR A 257 -19.27 -4.63 2.58
CA TYR A 257 -19.64 -3.60 3.54
C TYR A 257 -21.16 -3.38 3.52
N ASN A 258 -21.79 -3.60 4.68
CA ASN A 258 -23.23 -3.49 4.91
C ASN A 258 -23.57 -2.40 5.93
N GLY A 259 -22.66 -1.46 6.15
CA GLY A 259 -22.90 -0.32 7.03
C GLY A 259 -23.55 0.87 6.31
N ASN A 260 -23.64 2.00 7.02
CA ASN A 260 -24.43 3.17 6.65
C ASN A 260 -23.60 4.29 5.98
N LEU A 261 -22.30 4.08 5.77
CA LEU A 261 -21.46 5.05 5.09
C LEU A 261 -21.75 5.08 3.57
N ASN A 262 -21.74 6.27 2.99
CA ASN A 262 -21.68 6.48 1.56
C ASN A 262 -20.23 6.31 1.11
N ILE A 263 -19.96 5.39 0.19
CA ILE A 263 -18.62 5.11 -0.30
C ILE A 263 -18.42 5.77 -1.67
N VAL A 264 -17.45 6.66 -1.76
CA VAL A 264 -16.92 7.15 -3.03
C VAL A 264 -15.65 6.36 -3.32
N LEU A 265 -15.76 5.35 -4.17
CA LEU A 265 -14.62 4.52 -4.57
C LEU A 265 -13.84 5.22 -5.69
N ASN A 266 -12.64 5.69 -5.37
CA ASN A 266 -11.72 6.28 -6.33
C ASN A 266 -10.78 5.20 -6.88
N PHE A 267 -11.02 4.80 -8.13
CA PHE A 267 -10.39 3.61 -8.72
C PHE A 267 -9.22 3.93 -9.67
N ARG A 268 -8.66 5.14 -9.54
CA ARG A 268 -7.49 5.62 -10.27
C ARG A 268 -6.27 4.70 -10.12
#